data_AF-A0A1G0DEM1-F1
#
_entry.id   AF-A0A1G0DEM1-F1
#
_cell.length_a   1.000
_cell.length_b   1.000
_cell.length_c   1.000
_cell.angle_alpha   90.00
_cell.angle_beta   90.00
_cell.angle_gamma   90.00
#
_symmetry.space_group_name_H-M   'P 1'
#
loop_
_entity.id
_entity.type
_entity.pdbx_description
1 polymer ?
#
loop_
_entity_poly.entity_id
_entity_poly.type
_entity_poly.pdbx_seq_one_letter_code
_entity_poly.pdbx_strand_id
1 'polypeptide(L)'
;MSRLASPEHLLLVQRFKHLYAHYQRNRDLISVGAYVRGSDPLLDEAMALYPRMEQFLKQDMFQRENYQASIAQLNTLFSPAP
;
A
#
# COMPACT_ATOMS: atom_id res chain seq x y z
N MET A 1 14.04 -5.47 -13.58
CA MET A 1 13.64 -4.63 -12.43
C MET A 1 14.53 -4.82 -11.19
N SER A 2 15.11 -5.99 -10.94
CA SER A 2 15.89 -6.32 -9.74
C SER A 2 17.34 -5.80 -9.66
N ARG A 3 17.85 -5.07 -10.67
CA ARG A 3 19.22 -4.50 -10.64
C ARG A 3 19.31 -3.05 -10.16
N LEU A 4 18.18 -2.36 -9.99
CA LEU A 4 18.14 -0.92 -9.68
C LEU A 4 17.51 -0.60 -8.31
N ALA A 5 16.96 -1.60 -7.60
CA ALA A 5 16.33 -1.42 -6.30
C ALA A 5 17.01 -2.29 -5.26
N SER A 6 17.18 -1.77 -4.04
CA SER A 6 17.72 -2.54 -2.92
C SER A 6 16.79 -3.70 -2.55
N PRO A 7 17.32 -4.78 -1.94
CA PRO A 7 16.51 -5.90 -1.45
C PRO A 7 15.39 -5.45 -0.50
N GLU A 8 15.66 -4.46 0.35
CA GLU A 8 14.68 -3.89 1.28
C GLU A 8 13.51 -3.23 0.55
N HIS A 9 13.77 -2.44 -0.50
CA HIS A 9 12.70 -1.85 -1.30
C HIS A 9 11.87 -2.91 -2.01
N LEU A 10 12.50 -3.98 -2.48
CA LEU A 10 11.78 -5.09 -3.11
C LEU A 10 10.81 -5.78 -2.14
N LEU A 11 11.21 -5.97 -0.88
CA LEU A 11 10.35 -6.52 0.15
C LEU A 11 9.14 -5.61 0.44
N LEU A 12 9.36 -4.30 0.53
CA LEU A 12 8.28 -3.34 0.74
C LEU A 12 7.31 -3.30 -0.44
N VAL A 13 7.83 -3.33 -1.67
CA VAL A 13 7.00 -3.41 -2.88
C VAL A 13 6.19 -4.71 -2.92
N GLN A 14 6.77 -5.84 -2.51
CA GLN A 14 6.03 -7.10 -2.42
C GLN A 14 4.91 -7.03 -1.38
N ARG A 15 5.19 -6.48 -0.19
CA ARG A 15 4.18 -6.27 0.86
C ARG A 15 3.05 -5.36 0.40
N PHE A 16 3.40 -4.23 -0.24
CA PHE A 16 2.43 -3.30 -0.83
C PHE A 16 1.51 -4.02 -1.83
N LYS A 17 2.09 -4.76 -2.78
CA LYS A 17 1.31 -5.50 -3.79
C LYS A 17 0.40 -6.54 -3.15
N HIS A 18 0.89 -7.23 -2.13
CA HIS A 18 0.12 -8.25 -1.42
C HIS A 18 -1.11 -7.65 -0.75
N LEU A 19 -0.93 -6.60 0.06
CA LEU A 19 -2.03 -5.92 0.76
C LEU A 19 -3.01 -5.27 -0.23
N TYR A 20 -2.51 -4.58 -1.25
CA TYR A 20 -3.35 -3.93 -2.26
C TYR A 20 -4.21 -4.94 -3.02
N ALA A 21 -3.61 -6.05 -3.47
CA ALA A 21 -4.35 -7.12 -4.15
C ALA A 21 -5.37 -7.79 -3.23
N HIS A 22 -5.02 -7.97 -1.95
CA HIS A 22 -5.90 -8.55 -0.95
C HIS A 22 -7.14 -7.67 -0.71
N TYR A 23 -6.94 -6.36 -0.53
CA TYR A 23 -8.03 -5.40 -0.43
C TYR A 23 -8.89 -5.40 -1.70
N GLN A 24 -8.26 -5.32 -2.88
CA GLN A 24 -8.98 -5.22 -4.16
C GLN A 24 -9.88 -6.44 -4.41
N ARG A 25 -9.43 -7.65 -4.06
CA ARG A 25 -10.22 -8.89 -4.18
C ARG A 25 -11.42 -8.90 -3.23
N ASN A 26 -11.27 -8.36 -2.03
CA ASN A 26 -12.32 -8.36 -1.02
C ASN A 26 -13.16 -7.08 -1.01
N ARG A 27 -12.88 -6.13 -1.91
CA ARG A 27 -13.59 -4.85 -2.00
C ARG A 27 -15.09 -5.02 -2.21
N ASP A 28 -15.49 -6.00 -3.00
CA ASP A 28 -16.90 -6.28 -3.27
C ASP A 28 -17.61 -6.80 -2.01
N LEU A 29 -16.96 -7.68 -1.23
CA LEU A 29 -17.47 -8.16 0.06
C LEU A 29 -17.63 -7.02 1.08
N ILE A 30 -16.67 -6.09 1.11
CA ILE A 30 -16.73 -4.90 1.97
C ILE A 30 -17.87 -3.99 1.52
N SER A 31 -18.01 -3.75 0.21
CA SER A 31 -19.03 -2.87 -0.38
C SER A 31 -20.46 -3.36 -0.15
N VAL A 32 -20.67 -4.67 -0.09
CA VAL A 32 -21.98 -5.29 0.20
C VAL A 32 -22.25 -5.33 1.72
N GLY A 33 -21.29 -4.94 2.56
CA GLY A 33 -21.41 -4.98 4.02
C GLY A 33 -21.30 -6.38 4.62
N ALA A 34 -20.80 -7.35 3.85
CA ALA A 34 -20.61 -8.73 4.29
C ALA A 34 -19.29 -8.94 5.06
N TYR A 35 -18.45 -7.91 5.17
CA TYR A 35 -17.18 -7.97 5.88
C TYR A 35 -17.32 -7.70 7.39
N VAL A 36 -16.70 -8.56 8.21
CA VAL A 36 -16.63 -8.42 9.66
C VAL A 36 -15.19 -8.15 10.09
N ARG A 37 -14.98 -7.03 10.78
CA ARG A 37 -13.67 -6.64 11.33
C ARG A 37 -13.15 -7.74 12.28
N GLY A 38 -11.89 -8.11 12.15
CA GLY A 38 -11.25 -9.19 12.91
C GLY A 38 -11.41 -10.58 12.31
N SER A 39 -12.22 -10.75 11.25
CA SER A 39 -12.30 -12.03 10.54
C SER A 39 -11.04 -12.32 9.73
N ASP A 40 -10.34 -11.27 9.28
CA ASP A 40 -9.10 -11.38 8.51
C ASP A 40 -8.16 -10.23 8.88
N PRO A 41 -7.11 -10.50 9.69
CA PRO A 41 -6.14 -9.49 10.10
C PRO A 41 -5.42 -8.84 8.92
N LEU A 42 -5.19 -9.57 7.83
CA LEU A 42 -4.53 -9.07 6.63
C LEU A 42 -5.44 -8.09 5.89
N LEU A 43 -6.74 -8.41 5.80
CA LEU A 43 -7.71 -7.50 5.20
C LEU A 43 -7.91 -6.24 6.05
N ASP A 44 -7.95 -6.37 7.37
CA ASP A 44 -8.00 -5.23 8.30
C ASP A 44 -6.80 -4.30 8.12
N GLU A 45 -5.59 -4.86 8.05
CA GLU A 45 -4.37 -4.10 7.78
C GLU A 45 -4.43 -3.42 6.40
N ALA A 46 -4.85 -4.16 5.38
CA ALA A 46 -4.98 -3.64 4.03
C ALA A 46 -6.02 -2.50 3.95
N MET A 47 -7.15 -2.64 4.63
CA MET A 47 -8.19 -1.59 4.72
C MET A 47 -7.67 -0.33 5.41
N ALA A 48 -6.91 -0.47 6.50
CA ALA A 48 -6.34 0.65 7.23
C ALA A 48 -5.27 1.40 6.40
N LEU A 49 -4.47 0.66 5.63
CA LEU A 49 -3.41 1.23 4.79
C LEU A 49 -3.92 1.71 3.42
N TYR A 50 -5.07 1.23 2.94
CA TYR A 50 -5.57 1.50 1.60
C TYR A 50 -5.64 2.99 1.24
N PRO A 51 -6.17 3.91 2.09
CA PRO A 51 -6.20 5.33 1.75
C PRO A 51 -4.80 5.93 1.52
N ARG A 52 -3.82 5.51 2.33
CA ARG A 52 -2.43 5.95 2.19
C ARG A 52 -1.78 5.37 0.93
N MET A 53 -2.02 4.10 0.64
CA MET A 53 -1.56 3.44 -0.58
C MET A 53 -2.15 4.09 -1.83
N GLU A 54 -3.44 4.42 -1.81
CA GLU A 54 -4.12 5.11 -2.91
C GLU A 54 -3.54 6.52 -3.13
N GLN A 55 -3.30 7.27 -2.05
CA GLN A 55 -2.66 8.58 -2.11
C GLN A 55 -1.23 8.50 -2.67
N PHE A 56 -0.45 7.47 -2.30
CA PHE A 56 0.88 7.26 -2.85
C PHE A 56 0.87 6.95 -4.36
N LEU A 57 -0.16 6.23 -4.83
CA LEU A 57 -0.31 5.94 -6.27
C LEU A 57 -0.83 7.14 -7.08
N LYS A 58 -1.51 8.09 -6.42
CA LYS A 58 -1.99 9.32 -7.03
C LYS A 58 -0.86 10.34 -7.09
N GLN A 59 -0.43 10.66 -8.30
CA GLN A 59 0.51 11.75 -8.56
C GLN A 59 -0.18 12.81 -9.43
N ASP A 60 -0.13 14.07 -9.01
CA ASP A 60 -0.65 15.17 -9.83
C ASP A 60 0.21 15.32 -11.10
N MET A 61 -0.41 15.76 -12.21
CA MET A 61 0.26 15.99 -13.48
C MET A 61 1.45 16.96 -13.37
N PHE A 62 1.39 17.91 -12.43
CA PHE A 62 2.46 18.88 -12.17
C PHE A 62 3.41 18.47 -11.05
N GLN A 63 3.14 17.35 -10.36
CA GLN A 63 3.96 16.90 -9.25
C GLN A 63 5.19 16.16 -9.79
N ARG A 64 6.37 16.70 -9.46
CA ARG A 64 7.66 16.07 -9.74
C ARG A 64 8.23 15.51 -8.46
N GLU A 65 8.24 14.19 -8.37
CA GLU A 65 8.90 13.43 -7.32
C GLU A 65 10.24 12.92 -7.83
N ASN A 66 11.30 13.11 -7.06
CA ASN A 66 12.59 12.48 -7.35
C ASN A 66 12.61 11.07 -6.76
N TYR A 67 13.52 10.22 -7.26
CA TYR A 67 13.60 8.82 -6.85
C TYR A 67 13.74 8.64 -5.33
N GLN A 68 14.57 9.47 -4.67
CA GLN A 68 14.77 9.40 -3.22
C GLN A 68 13.50 9.75 -2.43
N ALA A 69 12.76 10.77 -2.88
CA ALA A 69 11.49 11.16 -2.27
C ALA A 69 10.45 10.04 -2.40
N SER A 70 10.35 9.39 -3.58
CA SER A 70 9.41 8.29 -3.78
C SER A 70 9.73 7.07 -2.92
N ILE A 71 11.01 6.79 -2.69
CA ILE A 71 11.48 5.72 -1.79
C ILE A 71 11.14 6.06 -0.33
N ALA A 72 11.38 7.31 0.09
CA ALA A 72 11.03 7.77 1.43
C ALA A 72 9.51 7.67 1.66
N GLN A 73 8.69 8.07 0.69
CA GLN A 73 7.24 7.93 0.76
C GLN A 73 6.82 6.45 0.89
N LEU A 74 7.40 5.55 0.11
CA LEU A 74 7.13 4.11 0.23
C LEU A 74 7.46 3.58 1.65
N ASN A 75 8.57 4.03 2.24
CA ASN A 75 8.93 3.66 3.62
C ASN A 75 7.94 4.22 4.66
N THR A 76 7.45 5.45 4.46
CA THR A 76 6.47 6.05 5.38
C THR A 76 5.10 5.38 5.35
N LEU A 77 4.74 4.67 4.27
CA LEU A 77 3.48 3.89 4.23
C LEU A 77 3.44 2.78 5.28
N PHE A 78 4.59 2.18 5.58
CA PHE A 78 4.71 1.04 6.50
C PHE A 78 5.35 1.39 7.84
N SER A 79 5.82 2.62 8.00
CA SER A 79 6.29 3.12 9.30
C SER A 79 5.07 3.61 10.11
N PRO A 80 4.96 3.26 11.40
CA PRO A 80 3.99 3.89 12.26
C PRO A 80 4.28 5.40 12.29
N ALA A 81 3.25 6.23 12.11
CA ALA A 81 3.40 7.65 12.37
C ALA A 81 3.83 7.82 13.85
N PRO A 82 4.83 8.65 14.15
CA PRO A 82 5.22 8.93 15.54
C PRO A 82 4.09 9.56 16.35
#